data_AF-A0A4R3A5P8-F1
#
_entry.id   AF-A0A4R3A5P8-F1
#
_cell.length_a   1.000
_cell.length_b   1.000
_cell.length_c   1.000
_cell.angle_alpha   90.00
_cell.angle_beta   90.00
_cell.angle_gamma   90.00
#
_symmetry.space_group_name_H-M   'P 1'
#
loop_
_entity.id
_entity.type
_entity.pdbx_description
1 polymer ?
#
loop_
_entity_poly.entity_id
_entity_poly.type
_entity_poly.pdbx_seq_one_letter_code
_entity_poly.pdbx_strand_id
1 'polypeptide(L)'
;MKLRIENWIDNNNFSEDVNVLFTDAVTCYKAGANRASLLFSYLAFLTILKERIIGGTKPNLFPQGEWDKIISKLQNEDLWEASVFDATQQQEKTDQTTKERTKDPIFNLNDNLRLQIKYWKDRRNDCAHYKDNIIDTFHIEAFWAFIESNMSKITIEGGMQSLINKIHKHFDPTITPPDKDISPLIQEIEFSVERSKLKHFWEALLNNGEWDFDLSIRKQELISKSLEVNKGFVNDSLIAIVKANKYYLKDFLSNHPDKILSFNFNEEEVRKFWKTQLTSCNNILGLYTSFLRNGLIPQNEIAEANKTILNAIREYSPTINEHQILSGNGILDTFKQVILNNISFIGYKSYLWVNDRADIISGIIKNCPSDKDIIMRLVEHYNQRDNSDWLLERFNNIFIDGSTITIEYKNILQTDNVEIPEKLKKYFA
;
A
#
# COMPACT_ATOMS: atom_id res chain seq x y z
N MET A 1 32.87 -2.83 13.42
CA MET A 1 31.72 -2.37 14.23
C MET A 1 30.99 -1.31 13.45
N LYS A 2 29.66 -1.40 13.33
CA LYS A 2 28.84 -0.42 12.61
C LYS A 2 28.49 0.73 13.56
N LEU A 3 28.68 1.97 13.10
CA LEU A 3 28.39 3.18 13.86
C LEU A 3 26.90 3.46 13.90
N ARG A 4 26.47 4.24 14.90
CA ARG A 4 25.08 4.69 15.03
C ARG A 4 24.57 5.42 13.78
N ILE A 5 25.40 6.32 13.22
CA ILE A 5 25.04 7.08 12.02
C ILE A 5 24.82 6.16 10.81
N GLU A 6 25.58 5.07 10.67
CA GLU A 6 25.41 4.11 9.58
C GLU A 6 24.04 3.42 9.67
N ASN A 7 23.58 3.07 10.87
CA ASN A 7 22.23 2.54 11.05
C ASN A 7 21.16 3.60 10.74
N TRP A 8 21.41 4.86 11.10
CA TRP A 8 20.49 5.94 10.78
C TRP A 8 20.39 6.18 9.28
N ILE A 9 21.51 6.18 8.54
CA ILE A 9 21.55 6.33 7.08
C ILE A 9 20.72 5.25 6.40
N ASP A 10 20.97 3.99 6.76
CA ASP A 10 20.25 2.83 6.19
C ASP A 10 18.73 2.91 6.42
N ASN A 11 18.32 3.40 7.59
CA ASN A 11 16.90 3.51 7.95
C ASN A 11 16.18 4.67 7.24
N ASN A 12 16.89 5.62 6.62
CA ASN A 12 16.30 6.81 6.03
C ASN A 12 16.22 6.78 4.48
N ASN A 13 16.79 5.76 3.82
CA ASN A 13 16.72 5.56 2.37
C ASN A 13 16.99 6.85 1.58
N PHE A 14 18.15 7.47 1.78
CA PHE A 14 18.53 8.68 1.04
C PHE A 14 18.85 8.39 -0.44
N SER A 15 18.98 9.46 -1.24
CA SER A 15 19.47 9.37 -2.62
C SER A 15 20.88 8.77 -2.68
N GLU A 16 21.27 8.28 -3.86
CA GLU A 16 22.62 7.74 -4.08
C GLU A 16 23.70 8.77 -3.74
N ASP A 17 23.53 10.02 -4.19
CA ASP A 17 24.46 11.12 -3.92
C ASP A 17 24.66 11.34 -2.41
N VAL A 18 23.57 11.38 -1.65
CA VAL A 18 23.64 11.54 -0.18
C VAL A 18 24.29 10.33 0.48
N ASN A 19 23.99 9.10 0.02
CA ASN A 19 24.58 7.88 0.57
C ASN A 19 26.08 7.80 0.30
N VAL A 20 26.54 8.20 -0.88
CA VAL A 20 27.98 8.26 -1.22
C VAL A 20 28.69 9.25 -0.29
N LEU A 21 28.14 10.46 -0.12
CA LEU A 21 28.72 11.48 0.76
C LEU A 21 28.81 11.02 2.21
N PHE A 22 27.77 10.36 2.73
CA PHE A 22 27.84 9.80 4.08
C PHE A 22 28.81 8.62 4.19
N THR A 23 28.92 7.78 3.16
CA THR A 23 29.87 6.66 3.13
C THR A 23 31.32 7.18 3.18
N ASP A 24 31.62 8.23 2.42
CA ASP A 24 32.92 8.90 2.46
C ASP A 24 33.16 9.57 3.82
N ALA A 25 32.14 10.21 4.39
CA ALA A 25 32.22 10.81 5.73
C ALA A 25 32.56 9.76 6.81
N VAL A 26 31.89 8.61 6.80
CA VAL A 26 32.12 7.50 7.73
C VAL A 26 33.50 6.87 7.51
N THR A 27 33.91 6.71 6.26
CA THR A 27 35.24 6.17 5.92
C THR A 27 36.35 7.08 6.45
N CYS A 28 36.22 8.40 6.23
CA CYS A 28 37.15 9.39 6.77
C CYS A 28 37.18 9.37 8.29
N TYR A 29 36.02 9.27 8.95
CA TYR A 29 35.93 9.20 10.41
C TYR A 29 36.68 7.98 10.96
N LYS A 30 36.44 6.79 10.38
CA LYS A 30 37.10 5.53 10.77
C LYS A 30 38.62 5.56 10.54
N ALA A 31 39.08 6.33 9.55
CA ALA A 31 40.50 6.55 9.25
C ALA A 31 41.15 7.66 10.11
N GLY A 32 40.40 8.33 11.01
CA GLY A 32 40.89 9.46 11.80
C GLY A 32 41.03 10.78 11.02
N ALA A 33 40.52 10.85 9.78
CA ALA A 33 40.50 12.04 8.95
C ALA A 33 39.31 12.96 9.31
N ASN A 34 39.33 13.50 10.54
CA ASN A 34 38.22 14.23 11.15
C ASN A 34 37.71 15.42 10.31
N ARG A 35 38.62 16.24 9.75
CA ARG A 35 38.25 17.39 8.90
C ARG A 35 37.52 16.96 7.63
N ALA A 36 38.01 15.92 6.96
CA ALA A 36 37.38 15.37 5.76
C ALA A 36 36.01 14.76 6.09
N SER A 37 35.92 14.04 7.20
CA SER A 37 34.65 13.47 7.67
C SER A 37 33.59 14.55 7.91
N LEU A 38 33.95 15.65 8.57
CA LEU A 38 33.02 16.76 8.80
C LEU A 38 32.60 17.44 7.48
N LEU A 39 33.54 17.60 6.54
CA LEU A 39 33.27 18.18 5.21
C LEU A 39 32.23 17.36 4.45
N PHE A 40 32.45 16.04 4.31
CA PHE A 40 31.52 15.15 3.62
C PHE A 40 30.18 15.05 4.33
N SER A 41 30.17 15.02 5.68
CA SER A 41 28.92 15.05 6.45
C SER A 41 28.11 16.32 6.18
N TYR A 42 28.79 17.47 6.09
CA TYR A 42 28.12 18.75 5.86
C TYR A 42 27.59 18.85 4.44
N LEU A 43 28.36 18.33 3.48
CA LEU A 43 27.92 18.24 2.10
C LEU A 43 26.68 17.35 1.97
N ALA A 44 26.67 16.17 2.60
CA ALA A 44 25.50 15.30 2.65
C ALA A 44 24.27 16.02 3.23
N PHE A 45 24.45 16.75 4.33
CA PHE A 45 23.39 17.56 4.94
C PHE A 45 22.84 18.62 3.98
N LEU A 46 23.69 19.38 3.29
CA LEU A 46 23.24 20.37 2.31
C LEU A 46 22.57 19.72 1.10
N THR A 47 23.03 18.56 0.65
CA THR A 47 22.41 17.82 -0.46
C THR A 47 20.98 17.40 -0.11
N ILE A 48 20.74 16.90 1.11
CA ILE A 48 19.36 16.60 1.58
C ILE A 48 18.48 17.86 1.52
N LEU A 49 19.00 19.01 1.94
CA LEU A 49 18.25 20.27 1.90
C LEU A 49 18.02 20.78 0.47
N LYS A 50 18.99 20.62 -0.42
CA LYS A 50 18.85 20.90 -1.86
C LYS A 50 17.73 20.07 -2.46
N GLU A 51 17.73 18.76 -2.23
CA GLU A 51 16.70 17.84 -2.71
C GLU A 51 15.30 18.21 -2.18
N ARG A 52 15.20 18.62 -0.91
CA ARG A 52 13.93 19.13 -0.33
C ARG A 52 13.41 20.39 -0.99
N ILE A 53 14.28 21.31 -1.39
CA ILE A 53 13.85 22.51 -2.11
C ILE A 53 13.39 22.13 -3.51
N ILE A 54 14.13 21.25 -4.20
CA ILE A 54 13.80 20.83 -5.57
C ILE A 54 12.50 20.03 -5.63
N GLY A 55 12.31 19.07 -4.72
CA GLY A 55 11.11 18.22 -4.65
C GLY A 55 9.95 18.81 -3.84
N GLY A 56 10.16 19.96 -3.19
CA GLY A 56 9.20 20.57 -2.29
C GLY A 56 8.31 21.61 -2.95
N THR A 57 7.24 21.99 -2.24
CA THR A 57 6.32 23.04 -2.69
C THR A 57 6.76 24.41 -2.21
N LYS A 58 6.85 25.38 -3.13
CA LYS A 58 7.08 26.78 -2.79
C LYS A 58 6.14 27.25 -1.66
N PRO A 59 6.67 27.89 -0.60
CA PRO A 59 5.84 28.48 0.45
C PRO A 59 4.81 29.47 -0.10
N ASN A 60 3.67 29.60 0.58
CA ASN A 60 2.50 30.30 0.05
C ASN A 60 2.77 31.77 -0.29
N LEU A 61 3.37 32.51 0.64
CA LEU A 61 3.69 33.94 0.49
C LEU A 61 5.07 34.18 -0.16
N PHE A 62 5.73 33.14 -0.65
CA PHE A 62 7.00 33.28 -1.35
C PHE A 62 6.78 33.62 -2.84
N PRO A 63 7.44 34.64 -3.42
CA PRO A 63 7.23 34.98 -4.83
C PRO A 63 7.71 33.87 -5.78
N GLN A 64 6.89 33.49 -6.77
CA GLN A 64 7.22 32.42 -7.73
C GLN A 64 8.53 32.68 -8.48
N GLY A 65 8.71 33.90 -9.02
CA GLY A 65 9.93 34.24 -9.76
C GLY A 65 11.20 34.26 -8.90
N GLU A 66 11.09 34.37 -7.57
CA GLU A 66 12.24 34.16 -6.67
C GLU A 66 12.51 32.67 -6.44
N TRP A 67 11.46 31.86 -6.31
CA TRP A 67 11.57 30.42 -6.17
C TRP A 67 12.27 29.79 -7.39
N ASP A 68 11.83 30.15 -8.60
CA ASP A 68 12.41 29.64 -9.85
C ASP A 68 13.91 30.01 -9.96
N LYS A 69 14.30 31.20 -9.50
CA LYS A 69 15.71 31.62 -9.44
C LYS A 69 16.51 30.77 -8.46
N ILE A 70 15.93 30.39 -7.32
CA ILE A 70 16.60 29.51 -6.36
C ILE A 70 16.79 28.13 -6.99
N ILE A 71 15.75 27.55 -7.60
CA ILE A 71 15.86 26.26 -8.30
C ILE A 71 16.96 26.31 -9.37
N SER A 72 17.04 27.38 -10.16
CA SER A 72 18.11 27.56 -11.15
C SER A 72 19.50 27.63 -10.52
N LYS A 73 19.66 28.34 -9.38
CA LYS A 73 20.94 28.37 -8.65
C LYS A 73 21.31 27.02 -8.05
N LEU A 74 20.34 26.20 -7.65
CA LEU A 74 20.60 24.86 -7.12
C LEU A 74 21.11 23.87 -8.18
N GLN A 75 20.90 24.16 -9.45
CA GLN A 75 21.44 23.41 -10.59
C GLN A 75 22.85 23.86 -10.99
N ASN A 76 23.36 24.94 -10.41
CA ASN A 76 24.69 25.46 -10.68
C ASN A 76 25.69 25.00 -9.61
N GLU A 77 26.73 24.26 -10.03
CA GLU A 77 27.74 23.66 -9.14
C GLU A 77 28.47 24.68 -8.25
N ASP A 78 28.68 25.91 -8.71
CA ASP A 78 29.42 26.93 -7.95
C ASP A 78 28.53 27.67 -6.93
N LEU A 79 27.21 27.62 -7.10
CA LEU A 79 26.27 28.47 -6.36
C LEU A 79 25.34 27.69 -5.43
N TRP A 80 25.18 26.39 -5.62
CA TRP A 80 24.13 25.65 -4.93
C TRP A 80 24.37 25.58 -3.42
N GLU A 81 25.59 25.31 -2.93
CA GLU A 81 25.88 25.21 -1.49
C GLU A 81 25.51 26.52 -0.75
N ALA A 82 25.94 27.65 -1.32
CA ALA A 82 25.64 28.97 -0.77
C ALA A 82 24.12 29.25 -0.81
N SER A 83 23.45 28.88 -1.91
CA SER A 83 22.02 29.11 -2.08
C SER A 83 21.18 28.27 -1.11
N VAL A 84 21.55 27.00 -0.86
CA VAL A 84 20.91 26.16 0.16
C VAL A 84 21.11 26.77 1.53
N PHE A 85 22.33 27.18 1.87
CA PHE A 85 22.60 27.80 3.16
C PHE A 85 21.76 29.07 3.36
N ASP A 86 21.74 29.97 2.37
CA ASP A 86 20.94 31.20 2.44
C ASP A 86 19.45 30.89 2.63
N ALA A 87 18.93 29.84 1.98
CA ALA A 87 17.56 29.37 2.20
C ALA A 87 17.31 28.93 3.65
N THR A 88 18.29 28.30 4.32
CA THR A 88 18.18 27.97 5.76
C THR A 88 18.24 29.18 6.67
N GLN A 89 18.80 30.30 6.22
CA GLN A 89 18.92 31.52 7.02
C GLN A 89 17.78 32.51 6.77
N GLN A 90 17.04 32.35 5.67
CA GLN A 90 15.94 33.24 5.33
C GLN A 90 14.79 33.18 6.34
N GLN A 91 14.49 34.31 6.97
CA GLN A 91 13.37 34.50 7.90
C GLN A 91 12.12 35.03 7.18
N GLU A 92 10.98 34.94 7.85
CA GLU A 92 9.80 35.68 7.44
C GLU A 92 10.01 37.19 7.38
N LYS A 93 9.22 37.84 6.54
CA LYS A 93 9.01 39.29 6.61
C LYS A 93 7.59 39.57 7.06
N THR A 94 7.46 40.56 7.93
CA THR A 94 6.19 41.03 8.47
C THR A 94 6.08 42.52 8.21
N ASP A 95 4.90 42.97 7.78
CA ASP A 95 4.59 44.40 7.72
C ASP A 95 4.58 44.98 9.14
N GLN A 96 5.34 46.06 9.36
CA GLN A 96 5.48 46.67 10.69
C GLN A 96 4.19 47.37 11.17
N THR A 97 3.30 47.73 10.25
CA THR A 97 2.07 48.46 10.52
C THR A 97 0.91 47.50 10.77
N THR A 98 0.71 46.50 9.90
CA THR A 98 -0.40 45.54 10.03
C THR A 98 -0.04 44.33 10.90
N LYS A 99 1.25 44.11 11.19
CA LYS A 99 1.79 42.89 11.81
C LYS A 99 1.47 41.61 11.04
N GLU A 100 1.07 41.72 9.78
CA GLU A 100 0.81 40.58 8.93
C GLU A 100 2.07 40.11 8.22
N ARG A 101 2.19 38.80 8.05
CA ARG A 101 3.30 38.20 7.31
C ARG A 101 3.17 38.54 5.83
N THR A 102 4.23 39.10 5.25
CA THR A 102 4.29 39.51 3.83
C THR A 102 5.18 38.60 2.99
N LYS A 103 6.07 37.83 3.61
CA LYS A 103 6.89 36.82 2.93
C LYS A 103 7.20 35.66 3.87
N ASP A 104 6.98 34.44 3.38
CA ASP A 104 7.35 33.22 4.09
C ASP A 104 8.87 32.95 3.97
N PRO A 105 9.50 32.32 4.99
CA PRO A 105 10.80 31.67 4.83
C PRO A 105 10.67 30.44 3.92
N ILE A 106 11.80 29.90 3.46
CA ILE A 106 11.81 28.66 2.67
C ILE A 106 11.59 27.45 3.57
N PHE A 107 12.40 27.33 4.62
CA PHE A 107 12.26 26.27 5.60
C PHE A 107 11.56 26.78 6.87
N ASN A 108 10.75 25.90 7.47
CA ASN A 108 10.13 26.12 8.76
C ASN A 108 11.16 25.96 9.90
N LEU A 109 12.00 26.97 10.10
CA LEU A 109 13.07 26.96 11.10
C LEU A 109 12.89 28.09 12.10
N ASN A 110 12.99 27.75 13.38
CA ASN A 110 13.15 28.72 14.45
C ASN A 110 14.58 29.27 14.49
N ASP A 111 14.76 30.40 15.17
CA ASP A 111 16.06 31.09 15.22
C ASP A 111 17.18 30.24 15.83
N ASN A 112 16.86 29.40 16.83
CA ASN A 112 17.84 28.51 17.44
C ASN A 112 18.39 27.51 16.41
N LEU A 113 17.53 26.87 15.63
CA LEU A 113 17.94 25.90 14.62
C LEU A 113 18.75 26.59 13.50
N ARG A 114 18.41 27.82 13.13
CA ARG A 114 19.20 28.62 12.17
C ARG A 114 20.61 28.90 12.68
N LEU A 115 20.74 29.28 13.96
CA LEU A 115 22.02 29.49 14.62
C LEU A 115 22.86 28.20 14.67
N GLN A 116 22.25 27.06 14.97
CA GLN A 116 22.94 25.77 14.96
C GLN A 116 23.43 25.39 13.56
N ILE A 117 22.62 25.59 12.51
CA ILE A 117 23.03 25.36 11.11
C ILE A 117 24.22 26.28 10.75
N LYS A 118 24.17 27.55 11.15
CA LYS A 118 25.27 28.49 10.95
C LYS A 118 26.56 28.04 11.66
N TYR A 119 26.45 27.55 12.90
CA TYR A 119 27.59 27.00 13.64
C TYR A 119 28.27 25.87 12.85
N TRP A 120 27.50 24.94 12.26
CA TRP A 120 28.07 23.85 11.46
C TRP A 120 28.71 24.33 10.16
N LYS A 121 28.16 25.36 9.52
CA LYS A 121 28.83 26.03 8.38
C LYS A 121 30.20 26.57 8.77
N ASP A 122 30.29 27.21 9.93
CA ASP A 122 31.54 27.80 10.40
C ASP A 122 32.60 26.70 10.69
N ARG A 123 32.20 25.57 11.28
CA ARG A 123 33.07 24.39 11.47
C ARG A 123 33.51 23.77 10.14
N ARG A 124 32.63 23.68 9.14
CA ARG A 124 32.98 23.25 7.78
C ARG A 124 34.02 24.18 7.16
N ASN A 125 33.86 25.50 7.32
CA ASN A 125 34.83 26.49 6.81
C ASN A 125 36.20 26.37 7.50
N ASP A 126 36.22 26.04 8.80
CA ASP A 126 37.48 25.77 9.51
C ASP A 126 38.21 24.55 8.90
N CYS A 127 37.47 23.52 8.49
CA CYS A 127 38.01 22.35 7.81
C CYS A 127 38.56 22.70 6.41
N ALA A 128 37.75 23.37 5.58
CA ALA A 128 38.08 23.66 4.18
C ALA A 128 39.26 24.64 4.01
N HIS A 129 39.37 25.64 4.88
CA HIS A 129 40.40 26.68 4.78
C HIS A 129 41.60 26.46 5.71
N TYR A 130 41.71 25.26 6.29
CA TYR A 130 42.78 24.91 7.22
C TYR A 130 42.99 25.93 8.34
N LYS A 131 41.90 26.38 8.99
CA LYS A 131 42.01 27.33 10.11
C LYS A 131 42.55 26.64 11.37
N ASP A 132 43.06 27.43 12.32
CA ASP A 132 43.73 26.98 13.55
C ASP A 132 42.84 26.24 14.55
N ASN A 133 41.52 26.21 14.33
CA ASN A 133 40.59 25.50 15.19
C ASN A 133 40.80 23.98 15.10
N ILE A 134 40.82 23.32 16.26
CA ILE A 134 40.91 21.86 16.35
C ILE A 134 39.56 21.26 15.95
N ILE A 135 39.60 20.30 15.02
CA ILE A 135 38.45 19.49 14.61
C ILE A 135 38.78 18.04 14.95
N ASP A 136 37.94 17.46 15.79
CA ASP A 136 38.15 16.13 16.38
C ASP A 136 36.85 15.31 16.34
N THR A 137 36.94 14.01 16.62
CA THR A 137 35.86 13.01 16.50
C THR A 137 34.55 13.45 17.13
N PHE A 138 34.59 14.08 18.32
CA PHE A 138 33.40 14.57 19.02
C PHE A 138 32.63 15.65 18.23
N HIS A 139 33.30 16.42 17.37
CA HIS A 139 32.62 17.39 16.51
C HIS A 139 31.81 16.69 15.42
N ILE A 140 32.35 15.62 14.84
CA ILE A 140 31.66 14.83 13.83
C ILE A 140 30.46 14.12 14.46
N GLU A 141 30.66 13.48 15.61
CA GLU A 141 29.57 12.80 16.33
C GLU A 141 28.48 13.77 16.77
N ALA A 142 28.85 14.95 17.27
CA ALA A 142 27.89 15.99 17.62
C ALA A 142 27.13 16.50 16.38
N PHE A 143 27.78 16.59 15.22
CA PHE A 143 27.10 16.98 14.00
C PHE A 143 26.14 15.91 13.49
N TRP A 144 26.55 14.64 13.52
CA TRP A 144 25.68 13.52 13.22
C TRP A 144 24.47 13.49 14.17
N ALA A 145 24.68 13.65 15.48
CA ALA A 145 23.58 13.75 16.43
C ALA A 145 22.64 14.93 16.13
N PHE A 146 23.18 16.07 15.69
CA PHE A 146 22.40 17.22 15.24
C PHE A 146 21.54 16.89 14.01
N ILE A 147 22.11 16.26 12.98
CA ILE A 147 21.39 15.85 11.77
C ILE A 147 20.28 14.86 12.17
N GLU A 148 20.62 13.79 12.88
CA GLU A 148 19.67 12.77 13.31
C GLU A 148 18.47 13.35 14.08
N SER A 149 18.72 14.35 14.94
CA SER A 149 17.72 14.94 15.83
C SER A 149 16.83 16.00 15.17
N ASN A 150 17.26 16.58 14.06
CA ASN A 150 16.61 17.75 13.46
C ASN A 150 16.20 17.56 12.01
N MET A 151 16.71 16.56 11.30
CA MET A 151 16.43 16.40 9.87
C MET A 151 14.93 16.28 9.59
N SER A 152 14.14 15.60 10.43
CA SER A 152 12.70 15.49 10.22
C SER A 152 11.94 16.81 10.37
N LYS A 153 12.50 17.80 11.08
CA LYS A 153 11.88 19.10 11.40
C LYS A 153 12.11 20.16 10.34
N ILE A 154 13.16 20.00 9.51
CA ILE A 154 13.57 20.97 8.50
C ILE A 154 12.71 20.81 7.22
N THR A 155 11.41 21.08 7.29
CA THR A 155 10.50 20.98 6.13
C THR A 155 10.30 22.32 5.45
N ILE A 156 9.76 22.30 4.23
CA ILE A 156 9.37 23.54 3.54
C ILE A 156 8.19 24.21 4.27
N GLU A 157 8.26 25.53 4.41
CA GLU A 157 7.27 26.31 5.15
C GLU A 157 5.90 26.26 4.48
N GLY A 158 4.85 26.04 5.29
CA GLY A 158 3.48 25.89 4.81
C GLY A 158 3.25 24.64 3.95
N GLY A 159 4.26 23.78 3.77
CA GLY A 159 4.23 22.62 2.88
C GLY A 159 3.04 21.70 3.13
N MET A 160 2.80 21.31 4.39
CA MET A 160 1.71 20.39 4.75
C MET A 160 0.33 20.94 4.37
N GLN A 161 -0.04 22.14 4.82
CA GLN A 161 -1.37 22.70 4.55
C GLN A 161 -1.55 23.04 3.07
N SER A 162 -0.49 23.53 2.42
CA SER A 162 -0.51 23.80 0.98
C SER A 162 -0.74 22.51 0.19
N LEU A 163 -0.07 21.41 0.58
CA LEU A 163 -0.22 20.11 -0.03
C LEU A 163 -1.62 19.53 0.17
N ILE A 164 -2.19 19.60 1.38
CA ILE A 164 -3.59 19.21 1.64
C ILE A 164 -4.53 19.96 0.68
N ASN A 165 -4.37 21.28 0.56
CA ASN A 165 -5.21 22.09 -0.33
C ASN A 165 -5.02 21.73 -1.81
N LYS A 166 -3.80 21.41 -2.25
CA LYS A 166 -3.53 20.92 -3.62
C LYS A 166 -4.21 19.58 -3.87
N ILE A 167 -4.15 18.65 -2.92
CA ILE A 167 -4.80 17.34 -3.03
C ILE A 167 -6.33 17.51 -3.10
N HIS A 168 -6.91 18.38 -2.28
CA HIS A 168 -8.34 18.70 -2.38
C HIS A 168 -8.72 19.28 -3.75
N LYS A 169 -7.94 20.22 -4.28
CA LYS A 169 -8.15 20.79 -5.63
C LYS A 169 -7.96 19.78 -6.75
N HIS A 170 -7.04 18.82 -6.58
CA HIS A 170 -6.81 17.76 -7.54
C HIS A 170 -8.06 16.90 -7.74
N PHE A 171 -8.75 16.59 -6.65
CA PHE A 171 -9.99 15.82 -6.71
C PHE A 171 -11.26 16.64 -6.98
N ASP A 172 -11.15 17.95 -7.23
CA ASP A 172 -12.27 18.79 -7.64
C ASP A 172 -12.42 18.75 -9.18
N PRO A 173 -13.45 18.07 -9.72
CA PRO A 173 -13.62 17.92 -11.18
C PRO A 173 -13.96 19.25 -11.88
N THR A 174 -14.30 20.30 -11.14
CA THR A 174 -14.52 21.64 -11.70
C THR A 174 -13.21 22.39 -11.96
N ILE A 175 -12.12 21.97 -11.31
CA ILE A 175 -10.80 22.59 -11.37
C ILE A 175 -9.79 21.71 -12.11
N THR A 176 -9.84 20.40 -11.87
CA THR A 176 -8.85 19.44 -12.33
C THR A 176 -9.53 18.32 -13.14
N PRO A 177 -9.00 17.95 -14.32
CA PRO A 177 -9.49 16.78 -15.07
C PRO A 177 -9.45 15.50 -14.22
N PRO A 178 -10.51 14.65 -14.23
CA PRO A 178 -10.57 13.44 -13.41
C PRO A 178 -9.49 12.39 -13.67
N ASP A 179 -8.82 12.46 -14.82
CA ASP A 179 -7.76 11.55 -15.27
C ASP A 179 -6.34 12.05 -14.98
N LYS A 180 -6.21 13.23 -14.36
CA LYS A 180 -4.91 13.79 -14.03
C LYS A 180 -4.22 12.92 -12.98
N ASP A 181 -2.95 12.59 -13.19
CA ASP A 181 -2.17 11.79 -12.23
C ASP A 181 -1.90 12.56 -10.93
N ILE A 182 -2.21 11.94 -9.79
CA ILE A 182 -1.97 12.47 -8.45
C ILE A 182 -0.55 12.22 -7.95
N SER A 183 0.18 11.25 -8.54
CA SER A 183 1.50 10.80 -8.08
C SER A 183 2.48 11.94 -7.78
N PRO A 184 2.57 13.03 -8.58
CA PRO A 184 3.44 14.16 -8.27
C PRO A 184 3.15 14.80 -6.91
N LEU A 185 1.87 14.97 -6.55
CA LEU A 185 1.48 15.53 -5.25
C LEU A 185 1.78 14.56 -4.10
N ILE A 186 1.64 13.26 -4.35
CA ILE A 186 1.92 12.23 -3.34
C ILE A 186 3.41 12.18 -3.00
N GLN A 187 4.29 12.36 -3.98
CA GLN A 187 5.74 12.43 -3.77
C GLN A 187 6.16 13.68 -2.98
N GLU A 188 5.41 14.79 -3.08
CA GLU A 188 5.69 15.99 -2.29
C GLU A 188 5.56 15.76 -0.76
N ILE A 189 4.86 14.70 -0.32
CA ILE A 189 4.60 14.42 1.10
C ILE A 189 5.90 14.27 1.89
N GLU A 190 6.89 13.56 1.33
CA GLU A 190 8.18 13.28 1.97
C GLU A 190 8.91 14.56 2.41
N PHE A 191 8.78 15.65 1.64
CA PHE A 191 9.51 16.90 1.85
C PHE A 191 8.66 18.00 2.49
N SER A 192 7.33 17.89 2.34
CA SER A 192 6.38 18.92 2.76
C SER A 192 5.78 18.65 4.15
N VAL A 193 5.86 17.42 4.66
CA VAL A 193 5.24 17.02 5.92
C VAL A 193 6.31 16.55 6.91
N GLU A 194 6.32 17.16 8.10
CA GLU A 194 7.18 16.73 9.20
C GLU A 194 6.78 15.31 9.63
N ARG A 195 7.76 14.42 9.87
CA ARG A 195 7.47 13.02 10.24
C ARG A 195 6.50 12.89 11.42
N SER A 196 6.65 13.74 12.43
CA SER A 196 5.78 13.78 13.62
C SER A 196 4.32 14.17 13.30
N LYS A 197 4.08 14.82 12.15
CA LYS A 197 2.77 15.32 11.70
C LYS A 197 2.13 14.44 10.61
N LEU A 198 2.81 13.40 10.13
CA LEU A 198 2.27 12.50 9.09
C LEU A 198 0.91 11.91 9.48
N LYS A 199 0.75 11.48 10.74
CA LYS A 199 -0.54 10.99 11.24
C LYS A 199 -1.64 12.03 11.07
N HIS A 200 -1.40 13.26 11.52
CA HIS A 200 -2.37 14.35 11.41
C HIS A 200 -2.67 14.71 9.94
N PHE A 201 -1.66 14.70 9.08
CA PHE A 201 -1.81 14.92 7.64
C PHE A 201 -2.75 13.88 7.01
N TRP A 202 -2.54 12.60 7.30
CA TRP A 202 -3.40 11.52 6.79
C TRP A 202 -4.81 11.57 7.36
N GLU A 203 -4.95 11.84 8.66
CA GLU A 203 -6.25 12.06 9.28
C GLU A 203 -7.01 13.22 8.62
N ALA A 204 -6.33 14.32 8.28
CA ALA A 204 -6.95 15.46 7.61
C ALA A 204 -7.45 15.15 6.18
N LEU A 205 -6.84 14.17 5.48
CA LEU A 205 -7.26 13.76 4.14
C LEU A 205 -8.32 12.65 4.14
N LEU A 206 -8.29 11.78 5.16
CA LEU A 206 -9.16 10.61 5.24
C LEU A 206 -10.44 10.87 6.07
N ASN A 207 -10.36 11.67 7.12
CA ASN A 207 -11.47 11.96 8.03
C ASN A 207 -12.23 13.22 7.59
N ASN A 208 -13.29 13.06 6.79
CA ASN A 208 -14.13 14.17 6.34
C ASN A 208 -15.57 14.12 6.90
N GLY A 209 -15.73 13.81 8.19
CA GLY A 209 -17.01 13.98 8.91
C GLY A 209 -17.66 12.69 9.45
N GLU A 210 -18.79 12.88 10.15
CA GLU A 210 -19.39 11.89 11.08
C GLU A 210 -20.04 10.64 10.43
N TRP A 211 -20.16 10.55 9.10
CA TRP A 211 -21.04 9.56 8.45
C TRP A 211 -20.50 8.86 7.18
N ASP A 212 -19.18 8.68 7.02
CA ASP A 212 -18.60 7.89 5.91
C ASP A 212 -18.20 6.49 6.39
N PHE A 213 -19.02 5.48 6.09
CA PHE A 213 -18.70 4.08 6.39
C PHE A 213 -17.69 3.47 5.41
N ASP A 214 -17.45 4.09 4.25
CA ASP A 214 -16.55 3.62 3.18
C ASP A 214 -15.42 4.62 2.86
N LEU A 215 -14.40 4.15 2.14
CA LEU A 215 -13.41 5.02 1.52
C LEU A 215 -13.96 5.40 0.15
N SER A 216 -14.31 6.67 -0.04
CA SER A 216 -14.64 7.18 -1.38
C SER A 216 -13.53 6.80 -2.37
N ILE A 217 -13.88 6.61 -3.65
CA ILE A 217 -12.94 6.20 -4.72
C ILE A 217 -11.65 7.04 -4.69
N ARG A 218 -11.78 8.34 -4.43
CA ARG A 218 -10.67 9.31 -4.30
C ARG A 218 -9.72 8.97 -3.14
N LYS A 219 -10.26 8.58 -1.99
CA LYS A 219 -9.47 8.16 -0.83
C LYS A 219 -8.77 6.83 -1.11
N GLN A 220 -9.43 5.89 -1.79
CA GLN A 220 -8.81 4.63 -2.18
C GLN A 220 -7.64 4.86 -3.16
N GLU A 221 -7.85 5.71 -4.16
CA GLU A 221 -6.79 6.12 -5.09
C GLU A 221 -5.62 6.77 -4.36
N LEU A 222 -5.90 7.69 -3.43
CA LEU A 222 -4.89 8.35 -2.59
C LEU A 222 -4.04 7.33 -1.81
N ILE A 223 -4.70 6.38 -1.12
CA ILE A 223 -4.02 5.35 -0.34
C ILE A 223 -3.19 4.46 -1.27
N SER A 224 -3.79 3.95 -2.35
CA SER A 224 -3.13 3.06 -3.31
C SER A 224 -1.89 3.72 -3.91
N LYS A 225 -2.01 4.96 -4.37
CA LYS A 225 -0.89 5.72 -4.94
C LYS A 225 0.20 6.01 -3.92
N SER A 226 -0.15 6.34 -2.68
CA SER A 226 0.86 6.52 -1.62
C SER A 226 1.64 5.24 -1.34
N LEU A 227 0.96 4.08 -1.32
CA LEU A 227 1.63 2.78 -1.15
C LEU A 227 2.54 2.40 -2.34
N GLU A 228 2.34 2.98 -3.51
CA GLU A 228 3.15 2.74 -4.71
C GLU A 228 4.39 3.64 -4.78
N VAL A 229 4.25 4.94 -4.51
CA VAL A 229 5.30 5.93 -4.83
C VAL A 229 6.08 6.44 -3.61
N ASN A 230 5.51 6.33 -2.40
CA ASN A 230 6.15 6.86 -1.20
C ASN A 230 6.95 5.80 -0.44
N LYS A 231 7.99 6.27 0.26
CA LYS A 231 8.80 5.45 1.16
C LYS A 231 7.97 4.95 2.35
N GLY A 232 8.36 3.81 2.92
CA GLY A 232 7.66 3.14 4.03
C GLY A 232 7.29 4.08 5.18
N PHE A 233 8.23 4.91 5.64
CA PHE A 233 8.00 5.81 6.78
C PHE A 233 6.86 6.83 6.56
N VAL A 234 6.57 7.20 5.32
CA VAL A 234 5.45 8.10 4.97
C VAL A 234 4.12 7.37 5.15
N ASN A 235 4.11 6.08 4.83
CA ASN A 235 2.94 5.22 4.83
C ASN A 235 2.64 4.55 6.19
N ASP A 236 3.59 4.49 7.13
CA ASP A 236 3.39 3.82 8.43
C ASP A 236 2.13 4.34 9.17
N SER A 237 1.97 5.67 9.22
CA SER A 237 0.81 6.29 9.86
C SER A 237 -0.48 6.08 9.05
N LEU A 238 -0.38 6.07 7.72
CA LEU A 238 -1.50 5.80 6.81
C LEU A 238 -2.04 4.38 7.01
N ILE A 239 -1.15 3.39 7.00
CA ILE A 239 -1.47 1.98 7.22
C ILE A 239 -2.10 1.79 8.60
N ALA A 240 -1.55 2.43 9.64
CA ALA A 240 -2.10 2.36 10.98
C ALA A 240 -3.55 2.90 11.05
N ILE A 241 -3.84 4.02 10.38
CA ILE A 241 -5.19 4.60 10.31
C ILE A 241 -6.15 3.63 9.60
N VAL A 242 -5.75 3.09 8.44
CA VAL A 242 -6.59 2.16 7.67
C VAL A 242 -6.83 0.87 8.46
N LYS A 243 -5.81 0.29 9.12
CA LYS A 243 -5.95 -0.92 9.96
C LYS A 243 -6.86 -0.69 11.17
N ALA A 244 -6.82 0.50 11.78
CA ALA A 244 -7.63 0.82 12.94
C ALA A 244 -9.14 0.88 12.62
N ASN A 245 -9.50 1.23 11.38
CA ASN A 245 -10.88 1.25 10.93
C ASN A 245 -11.19 0.00 10.07
N LYS A 246 -11.90 -0.97 10.68
CA LYS A 246 -12.30 -2.22 10.02
C LYS A 246 -13.07 -2.02 8.70
N TYR A 247 -13.80 -0.93 8.54
CA TYR A 247 -14.54 -0.65 7.31
C TYR A 247 -13.60 -0.17 6.21
N TYR A 248 -12.69 0.76 6.52
CA TYR A 248 -11.67 1.24 5.59
C TYR A 248 -10.77 0.10 5.12
N LEU A 249 -10.33 -0.76 6.03
CA LEU A 249 -9.49 -1.89 5.69
C LEU A 249 -10.17 -2.87 4.74
N LYS A 250 -11.42 -3.24 5.04
CA LYS A 250 -12.20 -4.17 4.21
C LYS A 250 -12.48 -3.61 2.82
N ASP A 251 -12.91 -2.36 2.76
CA ASP A 251 -13.23 -1.67 1.52
C ASP A 251 -11.97 -1.53 0.65
N PHE A 252 -10.88 -1.01 1.22
CA PHE A 252 -9.61 -0.86 0.51
C PHE A 252 -9.09 -2.19 -0.04
N LEU A 253 -8.98 -3.23 0.80
CA LEU A 253 -8.44 -4.53 0.36
C LEU A 253 -9.36 -5.28 -0.61
N SER A 254 -10.67 -4.98 -0.61
CA SER A 254 -11.59 -5.56 -1.61
C SER A 254 -11.28 -5.03 -3.02
N ASN A 255 -10.95 -3.73 -3.12
CA ASN A 255 -10.67 -3.07 -4.40
C ASN A 255 -9.18 -3.14 -4.80
N HIS A 256 -8.27 -3.29 -3.83
CA HIS A 256 -6.83 -3.34 -4.02
C HIS A 256 -6.18 -4.57 -3.35
N PRO A 257 -6.58 -5.80 -3.73
CA PRO A 257 -6.04 -7.02 -3.11
C PRO A 257 -4.54 -7.23 -3.38
N ASP A 258 -3.98 -6.59 -4.41
CA ASP A 258 -2.55 -6.59 -4.72
C ASP A 258 -1.71 -5.85 -3.66
N LYS A 259 -2.32 -4.93 -2.89
CA LYS A 259 -1.63 -4.14 -1.86
C LYS A 259 -1.55 -4.83 -0.50
N ILE A 260 -1.98 -6.10 -0.39
CA ILE A 260 -2.08 -6.79 0.91
C ILE A 260 -0.76 -6.82 1.69
N LEU A 261 0.36 -6.99 1.00
CA LEU A 261 1.69 -7.05 1.62
C LEU A 261 2.11 -5.72 2.26
N SER A 262 1.63 -4.59 1.74
CA SER A 262 1.94 -3.27 2.29
C SER A 262 1.42 -3.08 3.72
N PHE A 263 0.46 -3.89 4.18
CA PHE A 263 -0.13 -3.79 5.52
C PHE A 263 0.63 -4.55 6.61
N ASN A 264 1.67 -5.32 6.24
CA ASN A 264 2.55 -6.05 7.15
C ASN A 264 1.77 -6.78 8.27
N PHE A 265 0.75 -7.55 7.89
CA PHE A 265 -0.03 -8.31 8.86
C PHE A 265 0.85 -9.36 9.55
N ASN A 266 0.73 -9.45 10.88
CA ASN A 266 1.28 -10.60 11.61
C ASN A 266 0.30 -11.81 11.55
N GLU A 267 0.75 -12.98 12.00
CA GLU A 267 -0.03 -14.23 11.94
C GLU A 267 -1.40 -14.12 12.65
N GLU A 268 -1.45 -13.46 13.81
CA GLU A 268 -2.69 -13.25 14.57
C GLU A 268 -3.66 -12.35 13.79
N GLU A 269 -3.16 -11.27 13.20
CA GLU A 269 -3.97 -10.36 12.39
C GLU A 269 -4.49 -11.05 11.12
N VAL A 270 -3.66 -11.85 10.44
CA VAL A 270 -4.09 -12.66 9.30
C VAL A 270 -5.23 -13.59 9.71
N ARG A 271 -5.04 -14.37 10.78
CA ARG A 271 -6.06 -15.31 11.27
C ARG A 271 -7.36 -14.62 11.62
N LYS A 272 -7.27 -13.51 12.36
CA LYS A 272 -8.43 -12.69 12.72
C LYS A 272 -9.14 -12.14 11.48
N PHE A 273 -8.40 -11.69 10.48
CA PHE A 273 -8.96 -11.11 9.26
C PHE A 273 -9.77 -12.13 8.47
N TRP A 274 -9.20 -13.29 8.11
CA TRP A 274 -9.93 -14.27 7.29
C TRP A 274 -11.12 -14.91 8.04
N LYS A 275 -11.06 -14.97 9.38
CA LYS A 275 -12.17 -15.45 10.21
C LYS A 275 -13.34 -14.48 10.35
N THR A 276 -13.07 -13.18 10.44
CA THR A 276 -14.08 -12.21 10.90
C THR A 276 -14.39 -11.10 9.90
N GLN A 277 -13.51 -10.88 8.92
CA GLN A 277 -13.57 -9.72 8.03
C GLN A 277 -13.72 -10.12 6.57
N LEU A 278 -12.92 -11.07 6.10
CA LEU A 278 -12.85 -11.48 4.70
C LEU A 278 -14.20 -11.93 4.12
N THR A 279 -15.03 -12.60 4.92
CA THR A 279 -16.37 -13.09 4.51
C THR A 279 -17.39 -11.98 4.27
N SER A 280 -17.07 -10.75 4.65
CA SER A 280 -17.90 -9.55 4.44
C SER A 280 -17.32 -8.56 3.44
N CYS A 281 -16.21 -8.93 2.79
CA CYS A 281 -15.61 -8.15 1.71
C CYS A 281 -16.42 -8.31 0.41
N ASN A 282 -16.42 -7.29 -0.45
CA ASN A 282 -17.12 -7.36 -1.74
C ASN A 282 -16.43 -8.34 -2.71
N ASN A 283 -15.10 -8.43 -2.66
CA ASN A 283 -14.28 -9.31 -3.50
C ASN A 283 -13.63 -10.43 -2.65
N ILE A 284 -14.46 -11.36 -2.15
CA ILE A 284 -14.01 -12.43 -1.25
C ILE A 284 -12.94 -13.31 -1.92
N LEU A 285 -13.19 -13.78 -3.15
CA LEU A 285 -12.29 -14.72 -3.84
C LEU A 285 -10.97 -14.06 -4.24
N GLY A 286 -11.00 -12.84 -4.80
CA GLY A 286 -9.77 -12.14 -5.19
C GLY A 286 -8.89 -11.75 -4.00
N LEU A 287 -9.49 -11.39 -2.87
CA LEU A 287 -8.73 -11.14 -1.65
C LEU A 287 -8.21 -12.44 -1.04
N TYR A 288 -9.04 -13.48 -0.93
CA TYR A 288 -8.63 -14.77 -0.39
C TYR A 288 -7.46 -15.39 -1.18
N THR A 289 -7.53 -15.37 -2.50
CA THR A 289 -6.43 -15.84 -3.36
C THR A 289 -5.17 -15.00 -3.21
N SER A 290 -5.29 -13.71 -2.91
CA SER A 290 -4.14 -12.86 -2.61
C SER A 290 -3.49 -13.22 -1.27
N PHE A 291 -4.26 -13.66 -0.27
CA PHE A 291 -3.69 -14.22 0.96
C PHE A 291 -2.95 -15.54 0.70
N LEU A 292 -3.55 -16.45 -0.07
CA LEU A 292 -2.94 -17.75 -0.40
C LEU A 292 -1.66 -17.59 -1.23
N ARG A 293 -1.71 -16.80 -2.30
CA ARG A 293 -0.59 -16.54 -3.21
C ARG A 293 0.63 -15.98 -2.50
N ASN A 294 0.42 -15.15 -1.48
CA ASN A 294 1.48 -14.53 -0.71
C ASN A 294 1.88 -15.36 0.53
N GLY A 295 1.36 -16.59 0.69
CA GLY A 295 1.71 -17.46 1.80
C GLY A 295 1.32 -16.91 3.18
N LEU A 296 0.33 -16.01 3.25
CA LEU A 296 -0.08 -15.37 4.51
C LEU A 296 -0.84 -16.32 5.44
N ILE A 297 -1.60 -17.26 4.87
CA ILE A 297 -2.34 -18.27 5.63
C ILE A 297 -1.44 -19.50 5.78
N PRO A 298 -1.11 -19.94 7.01
CA PRO A 298 -0.29 -21.13 7.23
C PRO A 298 -0.91 -22.38 6.61
N GLN A 299 -0.07 -23.28 6.08
CA GLN A 299 -0.51 -24.46 5.32
C GLN A 299 -1.52 -25.34 6.09
N ASN A 300 -1.35 -25.48 7.40
CA ASN A 300 -2.23 -26.25 8.27
C ASN A 300 -3.60 -25.58 8.52
N GLU A 301 -3.76 -24.30 8.18
CA GLU A 301 -5.01 -23.55 8.33
C GLU A 301 -5.81 -23.44 7.02
N ILE A 302 -5.22 -23.78 5.88
CA ILE A 302 -5.84 -23.58 4.54
C ILE A 302 -7.15 -24.35 4.40
N ALA A 303 -7.24 -25.59 4.87
CA ALA A 303 -8.49 -26.36 4.80
C ALA A 303 -9.62 -25.70 5.62
N GLU A 304 -9.28 -25.13 6.78
CA GLU A 304 -10.21 -24.38 7.63
C GLU A 304 -10.65 -23.08 6.96
N ALA A 305 -9.72 -22.38 6.31
CA ALA A 305 -9.98 -21.15 5.56
C ALA A 305 -10.87 -21.43 4.34
N ASN A 306 -10.57 -22.45 3.53
CA ASN A 306 -11.40 -22.88 2.40
C ASN A 306 -12.86 -23.13 2.83
N LYS A 307 -13.06 -23.84 3.94
CA LYS A 307 -14.41 -24.10 4.49
C LYS A 307 -15.11 -22.79 4.87
N THR A 308 -14.38 -21.85 5.46
CA THR A 308 -14.92 -20.55 5.85
C THR A 308 -15.36 -19.75 4.62
N ILE A 309 -14.54 -19.75 3.55
CA ILE A 309 -14.84 -19.06 2.30
C ILE A 309 -16.02 -19.69 1.56
N LEU A 310 -16.05 -21.02 1.40
CA LEU A 310 -17.15 -21.73 0.73
C LEU A 310 -18.50 -21.51 1.40
N ASN A 311 -18.52 -21.29 2.72
CA ASN A 311 -19.75 -20.97 3.45
C ASN A 311 -20.17 -19.50 3.34
N ALA A 312 -19.27 -18.61 2.90
CA ALA A 312 -19.51 -17.17 2.83
C ALA A 312 -19.87 -16.68 1.42
N ILE A 313 -19.27 -17.28 0.39
CA ILE A 313 -19.57 -16.92 -1.00
C ILE A 313 -20.96 -17.40 -1.40
N ARG A 314 -21.58 -16.69 -2.36
CA ARG A 314 -22.83 -17.11 -3.00
C ARG A 314 -22.62 -17.73 -4.38
N GLU A 315 -21.49 -17.41 -5.00
CA GLU A 315 -21.13 -17.83 -6.35
C GLU A 315 -19.64 -18.20 -6.38
N TYR A 316 -19.30 -19.19 -7.19
CA TYR A 316 -17.90 -19.53 -7.49
C TYR A 316 -17.55 -19.10 -8.92
N SER A 317 -17.10 -17.85 -9.07
CA SER A 317 -16.76 -17.23 -10.36
C SER A 317 -15.35 -16.60 -10.37
N PRO A 318 -14.29 -17.37 -10.03
CA PRO A 318 -12.93 -16.86 -10.04
C PRO A 318 -12.44 -16.55 -11.47
N THR A 319 -11.45 -15.67 -11.57
CA THR A 319 -10.61 -15.55 -12.77
C THR A 319 -9.75 -16.81 -12.97
N ILE A 320 -9.16 -16.98 -14.16
CA ILE A 320 -8.28 -18.13 -14.46
C ILE A 320 -7.13 -18.24 -13.45
N ASN A 321 -6.47 -17.12 -13.14
CA ASN A 321 -5.36 -17.08 -12.20
C ASN A 321 -5.80 -17.39 -10.76
N GLU A 322 -6.94 -16.83 -10.34
CA GLU A 322 -7.52 -17.13 -9.03
C GLU A 322 -7.88 -18.61 -8.90
N HIS A 323 -8.48 -19.20 -9.93
CA HIS A 323 -8.83 -20.60 -9.93
C HIS A 323 -7.59 -21.51 -9.78
N GLN A 324 -6.51 -21.23 -10.50
CA GLN A 324 -5.25 -21.98 -10.37
C GLN A 324 -4.73 -21.96 -8.93
N ILE A 325 -4.76 -20.81 -8.26
CA ILE A 325 -4.34 -20.66 -6.87
C ILE A 325 -5.28 -21.46 -5.94
N LEU A 326 -6.60 -21.35 -6.11
CA LEU A 326 -7.58 -22.06 -5.27
C LEU A 326 -7.45 -23.58 -5.43
N SER A 327 -7.30 -24.06 -6.66
CA SER A 327 -7.11 -25.48 -6.98
C SER A 327 -5.81 -26.03 -6.40
N GLY A 328 -4.71 -25.29 -6.53
CA GLY A 328 -3.43 -25.64 -5.88
C GLY A 328 -3.48 -25.69 -4.35
N ASN A 329 -4.51 -25.07 -3.75
CA ASN A 329 -4.73 -25.00 -2.30
C ASN A 329 -5.93 -25.85 -1.83
N GLY A 330 -6.36 -26.85 -2.60
CA GLY A 330 -7.31 -27.87 -2.15
C GLY A 330 -8.75 -27.39 -1.98
N ILE A 331 -9.18 -26.36 -2.74
CA ILE A 331 -10.57 -25.87 -2.67
C ILE A 331 -11.57 -26.96 -3.08
N LEU A 332 -11.24 -27.79 -4.07
CA LEU A 332 -12.12 -28.84 -4.60
C LEU A 332 -12.37 -29.94 -3.56
N ASP A 333 -11.33 -30.38 -2.86
CA ASP A 333 -11.45 -31.36 -1.78
C ASP A 333 -12.33 -30.82 -0.65
N THR A 334 -12.15 -29.53 -0.32
CA THR A 334 -12.97 -28.88 0.70
C THR A 334 -14.43 -28.74 0.24
N PHE A 335 -14.67 -28.43 -1.03
CA PHE A 335 -16.01 -28.40 -1.63
C PHE A 335 -16.69 -29.76 -1.52
N LYS A 336 -15.99 -30.84 -1.88
CA LYS A 336 -16.54 -32.20 -1.76
C LYS A 336 -16.93 -32.53 -0.32
N GLN A 337 -16.07 -32.21 0.64
CA GLN A 337 -16.34 -32.48 2.05
C GLN A 337 -17.49 -31.65 2.63
N VAL A 338 -17.56 -30.35 2.30
CA VAL A 338 -18.48 -29.41 2.94
C VAL A 338 -19.84 -29.35 2.25
N ILE A 339 -19.85 -29.44 0.92
CA ILE A 339 -21.05 -29.28 0.10
C ILE A 339 -21.53 -30.63 -0.43
N LEU A 340 -20.70 -31.35 -1.19
CA LEU A 340 -21.14 -32.55 -1.91
C LEU A 340 -21.56 -33.68 -0.96
N ASN A 341 -20.76 -33.92 0.08
CA ASN A 341 -20.99 -34.94 1.11
C ASN A 341 -21.92 -34.45 2.23
N ASN A 342 -22.53 -33.27 2.10
CA ASN A 342 -23.48 -32.78 3.08
C ASN A 342 -24.74 -33.65 3.06
N ILE A 343 -25.25 -33.97 4.25
CA ILE A 343 -26.50 -34.74 4.40
C ILE A 343 -27.70 -34.03 3.76
N SER A 344 -27.68 -32.69 3.69
CA SER A 344 -28.76 -31.89 3.09
C SER A 344 -28.73 -31.86 1.57
N PHE A 345 -27.68 -32.40 0.92
CA PHE A 345 -27.62 -32.50 -0.54
C PHE A 345 -28.69 -33.45 -1.09
N ILE A 346 -29.15 -34.43 -0.28
CA ILE A 346 -30.11 -35.46 -0.67
C ILE A 346 -31.18 -35.62 0.43
N GLY A 347 -32.37 -36.09 0.05
CA GLY A 347 -33.46 -36.38 0.97
C GLY A 347 -34.53 -35.28 1.00
N TYR A 348 -35.35 -35.30 2.05
CA TYR A 348 -36.52 -34.42 2.17
C TYR A 348 -36.11 -32.95 2.14
N LYS A 349 -36.71 -32.19 1.21
CA LYS A 349 -36.42 -30.75 0.98
C LYS A 349 -34.97 -30.42 0.60
N SER A 350 -34.18 -31.40 0.15
CA SER A 350 -32.80 -31.17 -0.30
C SER A 350 -32.69 -30.11 -1.41
N TYR A 351 -33.69 -30.01 -2.28
CA TYR A 351 -33.75 -28.99 -3.33
C TYR A 351 -33.62 -27.55 -2.80
N LEU A 352 -34.16 -27.23 -1.61
CA LEU A 352 -34.01 -25.88 -1.02
C LEU A 352 -32.55 -25.58 -0.68
N TRP A 353 -31.86 -26.56 -0.11
CA TRP A 353 -30.47 -26.45 0.29
C TRP A 353 -29.52 -26.40 -0.93
N VAL A 354 -29.83 -27.19 -1.97
CA VAL A 354 -29.09 -27.19 -3.24
C VAL A 354 -29.33 -25.90 -4.02
N ASN A 355 -30.56 -25.37 -4.05
CA ASN A 355 -30.88 -24.10 -4.71
C ASN A 355 -30.02 -22.95 -4.18
N ASP A 356 -29.86 -22.86 -2.86
CA ASP A 356 -29.03 -21.85 -2.18
C ASP A 356 -27.53 -21.94 -2.55
N ARG A 357 -27.08 -23.06 -3.12
CA ARG A 357 -25.68 -23.33 -3.51
C ARG A 357 -25.51 -23.57 -5.00
N ALA A 358 -26.56 -23.38 -5.80
CA ALA A 358 -26.54 -23.76 -7.21
C ALA A 358 -25.43 -23.04 -7.99
N ASP A 359 -25.22 -21.76 -7.71
CA ASP A 359 -24.20 -20.94 -8.37
C ASP A 359 -22.76 -21.33 -7.95
N ILE A 360 -22.58 -21.85 -6.73
CA ILE A 360 -21.30 -22.44 -6.28
C ILE A 360 -21.05 -23.78 -6.97
N ILE A 361 -22.05 -24.68 -6.96
CA ILE A 361 -21.94 -26.03 -7.54
C ILE A 361 -21.65 -25.91 -9.04
N SER A 362 -22.43 -25.09 -9.75
CA SER A 362 -22.25 -24.85 -11.18
C SER A 362 -20.92 -24.16 -11.49
N GLY A 363 -20.51 -23.18 -10.69
CA GLY A 363 -19.19 -22.55 -10.81
C GLY A 363 -18.03 -23.54 -10.64
N ILE A 364 -18.11 -24.44 -9.67
CA ILE A 364 -17.10 -25.49 -9.46
C ILE A 364 -17.04 -26.44 -10.66
N ILE A 365 -18.18 -26.92 -11.13
CA ILE A 365 -18.24 -27.79 -12.32
C ILE A 365 -17.60 -27.09 -13.53
N LYS A 366 -17.93 -25.82 -13.76
CA LYS A 366 -17.44 -25.05 -14.90
C LYS A 366 -15.92 -24.86 -14.90
N ASN A 367 -15.31 -24.68 -13.73
CA ASN A 367 -13.90 -24.28 -13.63
C ASN A 367 -12.96 -25.44 -13.26
N CYS A 368 -13.45 -26.48 -12.59
CA CYS A 368 -12.64 -27.63 -12.18
C CYS A 368 -12.64 -28.73 -13.27
N PRO A 369 -11.62 -29.62 -13.27
CA PRO A 369 -11.66 -30.85 -14.07
C PRO A 369 -12.89 -31.69 -13.75
N SER A 370 -13.38 -32.45 -14.75
CA SER A 370 -14.51 -33.35 -14.57
C SER A 370 -14.23 -34.38 -13.49
N ASP A 371 -15.16 -34.50 -12.54
CA ASP A 371 -14.94 -35.28 -11.32
C ASP A 371 -16.08 -36.28 -11.07
N LYS A 372 -15.71 -37.54 -10.88
CA LYS A 372 -16.66 -38.64 -10.70
C LYS A 372 -17.59 -38.42 -9.51
N ASP A 373 -17.07 -37.98 -8.36
CA ASP A 373 -17.88 -37.83 -7.15
C ASP A 373 -18.98 -36.80 -7.38
N ILE A 374 -18.66 -35.72 -8.08
CA ILE A 374 -19.62 -34.64 -8.39
C ILE A 374 -20.79 -35.19 -9.20
N ILE A 375 -20.52 -35.85 -10.32
CA ILE A 375 -21.58 -36.33 -11.21
C ILE A 375 -22.40 -37.45 -10.57
N MET A 376 -21.77 -38.36 -9.82
CA MET A 376 -22.50 -39.40 -9.08
C MET A 376 -23.47 -38.79 -8.07
N ARG A 377 -23.03 -37.78 -7.31
CA ARG A 377 -23.90 -37.12 -6.34
C ARG A 377 -25.03 -36.34 -6.99
N LEU A 378 -24.79 -35.74 -8.16
CA LEU A 378 -25.85 -35.10 -8.96
C LEU A 378 -26.88 -36.13 -9.43
N VAL A 379 -26.44 -37.29 -9.93
CA VAL A 379 -27.35 -38.39 -10.30
C VAL A 379 -28.20 -38.81 -9.11
N GLU A 380 -27.60 -39.03 -7.94
CA GLU A 380 -28.33 -39.38 -6.73
C GLU A 380 -29.37 -38.30 -6.33
N HIS A 381 -29.03 -37.02 -6.47
CA HIS A 381 -29.94 -35.90 -6.20
C HIS A 381 -31.11 -35.87 -7.18
N TYR A 382 -30.88 -36.04 -8.48
CA TYR A 382 -31.93 -36.00 -9.50
C TYR A 382 -32.76 -37.29 -9.59
N ASN A 383 -32.32 -38.37 -8.95
CA ASN A 383 -33.15 -39.56 -8.70
C ASN A 383 -34.13 -39.36 -7.52
N GLN A 384 -33.99 -38.29 -6.72
CA GLN A 384 -34.96 -37.97 -5.69
C GLN A 384 -36.25 -37.42 -6.28
N ARG A 385 -37.36 -37.64 -5.56
CA ARG A 385 -38.67 -37.06 -5.89
C ARG A 385 -38.62 -35.52 -5.90
N ASP A 386 -37.97 -34.94 -4.90
CA ASP A 386 -37.78 -33.49 -4.78
C ASP A 386 -36.32 -33.16 -5.13
N ASN A 387 -36.10 -32.43 -6.22
CA ASN A 387 -34.78 -32.08 -6.74
C ASN A 387 -34.74 -30.62 -7.26
N SER A 388 -33.54 -30.09 -7.46
CA SER A 388 -33.30 -28.68 -7.76
C SER A 388 -33.46 -28.36 -9.25
N ASP A 389 -34.59 -27.73 -9.61
CA ASP A 389 -34.75 -27.13 -10.95
C ASP A 389 -33.86 -25.90 -11.14
N TRP A 390 -33.57 -25.16 -10.07
CA TRP A 390 -32.70 -23.98 -10.11
C TRP A 390 -31.27 -24.34 -10.56
N LEU A 391 -30.72 -25.46 -10.08
CA LEU A 391 -29.43 -25.97 -10.53
C LEU A 391 -29.46 -26.48 -11.98
N LEU A 392 -30.58 -27.09 -12.42
CA LEU A 392 -30.74 -27.49 -13.84
C LEU A 392 -30.68 -26.29 -14.79
N GLU A 393 -31.19 -25.14 -14.39
CA GLU A 393 -31.11 -23.94 -15.23
C GLU A 393 -29.65 -23.53 -15.50
N ARG A 394 -28.77 -23.65 -14.50
CA ARG A 394 -27.33 -23.33 -14.64
C ARG A 394 -26.64 -24.33 -15.55
N PHE A 395 -27.05 -25.59 -15.52
CA PHE A 395 -26.50 -26.63 -16.39
C PHE A 395 -26.67 -26.34 -17.88
N ASN A 396 -27.71 -25.60 -18.29
CA ASN A 396 -27.88 -25.18 -19.68
C ASN A 396 -26.70 -24.36 -20.22
N ASN A 397 -25.98 -23.65 -19.34
CA ASN A 397 -24.83 -22.82 -19.72
C ASN A 397 -23.48 -23.55 -19.55
N ILE A 398 -23.49 -24.77 -19.01
CA ILE A 398 -22.29 -25.55 -18.70
C ILE A 398 -22.21 -26.76 -19.62
N PHE A 399 -23.27 -27.58 -19.62
CA PHE A 399 -23.32 -28.80 -20.40
C PHE A 399 -23.91 -28.54 -21.79
N ILE A 400 -23.10 -27.87 -22.61
CA ILE A 400 -23.38 -27.64 -24.03
C ILE A 400 -22.96 -28.89 -24.81
N ASP A 401 -23.76 -29.30 -25.78
CA ASP A 401 -23.47 -30.47 -26.62
C ASP A 401 -22.14 -30.31 -27.36
N GLY A 402 -21.33 -31.37 -27.37
CA GLY A 402 -19.98 -31.38 -27.94
C GLY A 402 -18.90 -30.64 -27.13
N SER A 403 -19.21 -30.01 -26.01
CA SER A 403 -18.19 -29.39 -25.16
C SER A 403 -17.34 -30.44 -24.43
N THR A 404 -16.07 -30.13 -24.17
CA THR A 404 -15.13 -31.04 -23.50
C THR A 404 -15.68 -31.56 -22.17
N ILE A 405 -16.20 -30.65 -21.34
CA ILE A 405 -16.77 -31.00 -20.03
C ILE A 405 -17.99 -31.93 -20.15
N THR A 406 -18.88 -31.69 -21.11
CA THR A 406 -20.04 -32.57 -21.34
C THR A 406 -19.58 -33.96 -21.76
N ILE A 407 -18.62 -34.05 -22.67
CA ILE A 407 -18.08 -35.33 -23.16
C ILE A 407 -17.40 -36.10 -22.01
N GLU A 408 -16.60 -35.43 -21.19
CA GLU A 408 -15.92 -36.05 -20.06
C GLU A 408 -16.91 -36.61 -19.03
N TYR A 409 -17.95 -35.85 -18.66
CA TYR A 409 -18.98 -36.36 -17.76
C TYR A 409 -19.84 -37.48 -18.39
N LYS A 410 -20.15 -37.42 -19.69
CA LYS A 410 -20.79 -38.55 -20.41
C LYS A 410 -19.93 -39.80 -20.33
N ASN A 411 -18.61 -39.68 -20.55
CA ASN A 411 -17.69 -40.81 -20.48
C ASN A 411 -17.63 -41.42 -19.08
N ILE A 412 -17.65 -40.61 -18.02
CA ILE A 412 -17.72 -41.10 -16.63
C ILE A 412 -18.99 -41.93 -16.43
N LEU A 413 -20.16 -41.38 -16.80
CA LEU A 413 -21.45 -42.06 -16.66
C LEU A 413 -21.52 -43.39 -17.43
N GLN A 414 -20.99 -43.41 -18.66
CA GLN A 414 -20.94 -44.61 -19.50
C GLN A 414 -19.99 -45.67 -18.93
N THR A 415 -18.80 -45.25 -18.49
CA THR A 415 -17.78 -46.16 -17.93
C THR A 415 -18.29 -46.85 -16.66
N ASP A 416 -19.03 -46.12 -15.83
CA ASP A 416 -19.59 -46.64 -14.59
C ASP A 416 -20.98 -47.30 -14.75
N ASN A 417 -21.51 -47.37 -15.98
CA ASN A 417 -22.82 -47.93 -16.31
C ASN A 417 -23.96 -47.36 -15.46
N VAL A 418 -23.97 -46.03 -15.30
CA VAL A 418 -24.93 -45.32 -14.43
C VAL A 418 -26.19 -44.95 -15.21
N GLU A 419 -27.35 -45.30 -14.67
CA GLU A 419 -28.64 -44.90 -15.23
C GLU A 419 -28.84 -43.38 -15.07
N ILE A 420 -28.98 -42.68 -16.20
CA ILE A 420 -29.11 -41.22 -16.23
C ILE A 420 -30.55 -40.83 -15.86
N PRO A 421 -30.76 -40.03 -14.79
CA PRO A 421 -32.09 -39.54 -14.42
C PRO A 421 -32.75 -38.76 -15.56
N GLU A 422 -34.08 -38.86 -15.70
CA GLU A 422 -34.84 -38.23 -16.80
C GLU A 422 -34.49 -36.74 -17.01
N LYS A 423 -34.39 -35.97 -15.91
CA LYS A 423 -34.07 -34.54 -15.97
C LYS A 423 -32.64 -34.24 -16.45
N LEU A 424 -31.73 -35.20 -16.34
CA LEU A 424 -30.33 -35.07 -16.78
C LEU A 424 -30.08 -35.61 -18.20
N LYS A 425 -31.00 -36.41 -18.76
CA LYS A 425 -30.88 -36.96 -20.11
C LYS A 425 -30.68 -35.89 -21.18
N LYS A 426 -31.30 -34.72 -21.03
CA LYS A 426 -31.10 -33.58 -21.94
C LYS A 426 -29.62 -33.24 -22.17
N TYR A 427 -28.77 -33.44 -21.16
CA TYR A 427 -27.35 -33.08 -21.21
C TYR A 427 -26.46 -34.29 -21.53
N PHE A 428 -26.82 -35.47 -21.02
CA PHE A 428 -25.93 -36.63 -20.99
C PHE A 428 -26.37 -37.82 -21.83
N ALA A 429 -27.58 -37.80 -22.42
CA ALA A 429 -28.05 -38.88 -23.29
C ALA A 429 -27.29 -38.97 -24.62
#